data_AF-A0A7V0WCC9-F1
#
_entry.id   AF-A0A7V0WCC9-F1
#
_cell.length_a   1.000
_cell.length_b   1.000
_cell.length_c   1.000
_cell.angle_alpha   90.00
_cell.angle_beta   90.00
_cell.angle_gamma   90.00
#
_symmetry.space_group_name_H-M   'P 1'
#
loop_
_entity.id
_entity.type
_entity.pdbx_description
1 polymer ?
#
loop_
_entity_poly.entity_id
_entity_poly.type
_entity_poly.pdbx_seq_one_letter_code
_entity_poly.pdbx_strand_id
1 'polypeptide(L)'
;MEDKKLEKLRKKLGYERKSGWESVKGDEVFSFAEAYKEFLSEVKTEREAVHYFVQRAAGLGFSENSSDRISIANRGKNLMLVRKGRKPVADGIRIIASHIDCPRIDLKQVPVYEDNDLAFFHTHYYGGIKKYQWANIPLEIRGTVIDKDGKAVSVRLGQNEGMVFVVPDLCPHLSHKAQDDKKATEVITGENLSLLAASIPEEGKGKDRVKLHLLKLLNEKYGIVEEDLISSELEAVPAMSAMDLGIDRSMIAAYGQDDRICAFTSCEAFFDVEEPEYTAVVFLADKEEIGSEGSTGMNSLFLIRGLYRAARTFGEKLDEGSML
;
A
#
# COMPACT_ATOMS: atom_id res chain seq x y z
N MET A 1 40.12 30.80 25.21
CA MET A 1 39.50 31.82 24.30
C MET A 1 39.26 31.22 22.91
N GLU A 2 40.18 30.38 22.43
CA GLU A 2 40.02 29.54 21.22
C GLU A 2 38.84 28.57 21.27
N ASP A 3 38.62 27.86 22.39
CA ASP A 3 37.51 26.91 22.49
C ASP A 3 36.12 27.57 22.33
N LYS A 4 35.96 28.79 22.85
CA LYS A 4 34.73 29.58 22.65
C LYS A 4 34.57 30.06 21.21
N LYS A 5 35.66 30.26 20.46
CA LYS A 5 35.61 30.58 19.02
C LYS A 5 35.25 29.33 18.20
N LEU A 6 35.83 28.18 18.52
CA LEU A 6 35.52 26.89 17.90
C LEU A 6 34.07 26.45 18.15
N GLU A 7 33.56 26.62 19.37
CA GLU A 7 32.17 26.30 19.71
C GLU A 7 31.19 27.23 18.96
N LYS A 8 31.49 28.53 18.87
CA LYS A 8 30.71 29.47 18.05
C LYS A 8 30.74 29.10 16.57
N LEU A 9 31.88 28.65 16.06
CA LEU A 9 32.01 28.23 14.66
C LEU A 9 31.23 26.94 14.39
N ARG A 10 31.25 25.97 15.32
CA ARG A 10 30.43 24.74 15.26
C ARG A 10 28.93 25.06 15.31
N LYS A 11 28.48 25.98 16.15
CA LYS A 11 27.07 26.42 16.17
C LYS A 11 26.66 27.19 14.92
N LYS A 12 27.60 27.93 14.30
CA LYS A 12 27.33 28.71 13.09
C LYS A 12 27.34 27.87 11.81
N LEU A 13 28.23 26.90 11.72
CA LEU A 13 28.50 26.14 10.49
C LEU A 13 28.12 24.65 10.58
N GLY A 14 28.06 24.10 11.80
CA GLY A 14 27.69 22.71 12.03
C GLY A 14 26.19 22.54 12.13
N TYR A 15 25.71 21.39 11.68
CA TYR A 15 24.34 20.94 11.91
C TYR A 15 24.27 20.25 13.28
N GLU A 16 23.41 20.75 14.16
CA GLU A 16 23.12 20.13 15.45
C GLU A 16 21.80 19.36 15.33
N ARG A 17 21.86 18.03 15.46
CA ARG A 17 20.66 17.19 15.47
C ARG A 17 19.88 17.47 16.74
N LYS A 18 18.67 18.00 16.60
CA LYS A 18 17.71 18.17 17.70
C LYS A 18 16.68 17.05 17.68
N SER A 19 16.12 16.74 18.84
CA SER A 19 14.99 15.83 18.91
C SER A 19 13.77 16.44 18.20
N GLY A 20 12.99 15.62 17.50
CA GLY A 20 11.70 16.05 16.95
C GLY A 20 10.78 16.59 18.05
N TRP A 21 10.82 15.96 19.24
CA TRP A 21 10.07 16.38 20.43
C TRP A 21 10.48 17.76 20.97
N GLU A 22 11.69 18.26 20.66
CA GLU A 22 12.08 19.62 21.03
C GLU A 22 11.53 20.68 20.06
N SER A 23 11.19 20.25 18.84
CA SER A 23 10.78 21.13 17.74
C SER A 23 9.27 21.25 17.60
N VAL A 24 8.53 20.25 18.09
CA VAL A 24 7.07 20.22 18.10
C VAL A 24 6.56 20.85 19.41
N LYS A 25 5.53 21.68 19.32
CA LYS A 25 4.83 22.24 20.49
C LYS A 25 3.33 21.96 20.38
N GLY A 26 2.71 21.55 21.48
CA GLY A 26 1.27 21.30 21.55
C GLY A 26 0.86 19.95 20.97
N ASP A 27 -0.45 19.79 20.78
CA ASP A 27 -1.09 18.50 20.48
C ASP A 27 -1.19 18.19 18.97
N GLU A 28 -0.72 19.11 18.10
CA GLU A 28 -0.82 18.98 16.64
C GLU A 28 -0.17 17.70 16.12
N VAL A 29 0.96 17.28 16.70
CA VAL A 29 1.63 16.03 16.32
C VAL A 29 0.76 14.81 16.61
N PHE A 30 -0.01 14.84 17.69
CA PHE A 30 -0.89 13.73 18.06
C PHE A 30 -2.11 13.71 17.15
N SER A 31 -2.70 14.87 16.84
CA SER A 31 -3.80 14.93 15.87
C SER A 31 -3.37 14.46 14.47
N PHE A 32 -2.18 14.85 14.01
CA PHE A 32 -1.62 14.36 12.75
C PHE A 32 -1.34 12.85 12.78
N ALA A 33 -0.81 12.36 13.90
CA ALA A 33 -0.57 10.93 14.13
C ALA A 33 -1.87 10.11 14.13
N GLU A 34 -2.96 10.61 14.72
CA GLU A 34 -4.27 9.94 14.69
C GLU A 34 -4.79 9.81 13.25
N ALA A 35 -4.77 10.90 12.47
CA ALA A 35 -5.18 10.87 11.06
C ALA A 35 -4.34 9.87 10.24
N TYR A 36 -3.03 9.79 10.52
CA TYR A 36 -2.15 8.82 9.88
C TYR A 36 -2.47 7.37 10.29
N LYS A 37 -2.76 7.12 11.57
CA LYS A 37 -3.18 5.80 12.06
C LYS A 37 -4.51 5.36 11.44
N GLU A 38 -5.47 6.27 11.32
CA GLU A 38 -6.74 6.01 10.61
C GLU A 38 -6.49 5.60 9.17
N PHE A 39 -5.65 6.36 8.45
CA PHE A 39 -5.24 6.03 7.09
C PHE A 39 -4.62 4.63 6.98
N LEU A 40 -3.62 4.27 7.80
CA LEU A 40 -3.00 2.94 7.76
C LEU A 40 -3.91 1.79 8.23
N SER A 41 -4.94 2.10 9.01
CA SER A 41 -5.92 1.11 9.46
C SER A 41 -6.91 0.77 8.35
N GLU A 42 -7.29 1.76 7.55
CA GLU A 42 -8.26 1.60 6.46
C GLU A 42 -7.63 1.25 5.10
N VAL A 43 -6.39 1.69 4.86
CA VAL A 43 -5.66 1.56 3.60
C VAL A 43 -4.55 0.53 3.74
N LYS A 44 -4.77 -0.64 3.15
CA LYS A 44 -3.86 -1.78 3.22
C LYS A 44 -3.22 -2.14 1.88
N THR A 45 -3.79 -1.72 0.76
CA THR A 45 -3.28 -1.98 -0.60
C THR A 45 -2.96 -0.69 -1.37
N GLU A 46 -2.19 -0.79 -2.46
CA GLU A 46 -1.91 0.36 -3.32
C GLU A 46 -3.19 0.92 -3.96
N ARG A 47 -4.15 0.04 -4.29
CA ARG A 47 -5.44 0.45 -4.86
C ARG A 47 -6.26 1.27 -3.88
N GLU A 48 -6.27 0.85 -2.62
CA GLU A 48 -6.94 1.59 -1.54
C GLU A 48 -6.24 2.93 -1.29
N ALA A 49 -4.91 3.00 -1.39
CA ALA A 49 -4.16 4.25 -1.23
C ALA A 49 -4.49 5.25 -2.34
N VAL A 50 -4.50 4.81 -3.61
CA VAL A 50 -4.94 5.66 -4.72
C VAL A 50 -6.37 6.13 -4.51
N HIS A 51 -7.28 5.22 -4.14
CA HIS A 51 -8.68 5.58 -3.91
C HIS A 51 -8.83 6.64 -2.82
N TYR A 52 -8.15 6.46 -1.68
CA TYR A 52 -8.15 7.39 -0.56
C TYR A 52 -7.70 8.80 -1.00
N PHE A 53 -6.54 8.90 -1.66
CA PHE A 53 -6.00 10.21 -2.06
C PHE A 53 -6.79 10.84 -3.22
N VAL A 54 -7.37 10.06 -4.13
CA VAL A 54 -8.26 10.58 -5.17
C VAL A 54 -9.52 11.20 -4.56
N GLN A 55 -10.15 10.53 -3.58
CA GLN A 55 -11.32 11.07 -2.89
C GLN A 55 -10.98 12.35 -2.12
N ARG A 56 -9.86 12.35 -1.40
CA ARG A 56 -9.37 13.52 -0.68
C ARG A 56 -9.08 14.69 -1.61
N ALA A 57 -8.39 14.44 -2.72
CA ALA A 57 -8.11 15.46 -3.73
C ALA A 57 -9.39 16.00 -4.38
N ALA A 58 -10.37 15.15 -4.68
CA ALA A 58 -11.65 15.57 -5.25
C ALA A 58 -12.40 16.55 -4.32
N GLY A 59 -12.38 16.31 -3.00
CA GLY A 59 -12.94 17.23 -2.00
C GLY A 59 -12.30 18.62 -1.99
N LEU A 60 -11.06 18.74 -2.51
CA LEU A 60 -10.31 19.99 -2.63
C LEU A 60 -10.37 20.60 -4.05
N GLY A 61 -11.24 20.07 -4.90
CA GLY A 61 -11.45 20.54 -6.27
C GLY A 61 -10.46 19.99 -7.29
N PHE A 62 -9.69 18.96 -6.94
CA PHE A 62 -8.83 18.30 -7.91
C PHE A 62 -9.64 17.37 -8.83
N SER A 63 -9.33 17.39 -10.12
CA SER A 63 -9.89 16.44 -11.09
C SER A 63 -9.03 16.35 -12.33
N GLU A 64 -9.28 15.35 -13.18
CA GLU A 64 -8.59 15.23 -14.47
C GLU A 64 -8.83 16.40 -15.43
N ASN A 65 -9.92 17.15 -15.23
CA ASN A 65 -10.37 18.23 -16.11
C ASN A 65 -10.17 19.62 -15.51
N SER A 66 -9.60 19.71 -14.31
CA SER A 66 -9.31 21.00 -13.67
C SER A 66 -8.21 21.74 -14.43
N SER A 67 -8.33 23.07 -14.52
CA SER A 67 -7.36 23.93 -15.19
C SER A 67 -6.14 24.28 -14.34
N ASP A 68 -6.18 24.00 -13.03
CA ASP A 68 -5.12 24.35 -12.08
C ASP A 68 -4.83 23.26 -11.03
N ARG A 69 -5.77 22.36 -10.75
CA ARG A 69 -5.68 21.29 -9.72
C ARG A 69 -5.95 19.92 -10.32
N ILE A 70 -4.93 19.30 -10.90
CA ILE A 70 -5.07 18.06 -11.66
C ILE A 70 -4.83 16.84 -10.76
N SER A 71 -5.72 15.85 -10.84
CA SER A 71 -5.54 14.52 -10.25
C SER A 71 -5.70 13.47 -11.33
N ILE A 72 -4.68 12.64 -11.56
CA ILE A 72 -4.69 11.58 -12.59
C ILE A 72 -4.28 10.26 -11.95
N ALA A 73 -5.22 9.33 -11.87
CA ALA A 73 -4.96 7.96 -11.42
C ALA A 73 -4.72 7.06 -12.64
N ASN A 74 -3.66 6.25 -12.64
CA ASN A 74 -3.44 5.26 -13.69
C ASN A 74 -3.71 3.85 -13.19
N ARG A 75 -4.72 3.22 -13.80
CA ARG A 75 -5.24 1.88 -13.48
C ARG A 75 -5.66 1.71 -12.01
N GLY A 76 -5.83 2.81 -11.28
CA GLY A 76 -6.11 2.82 -9.85
C GLY A 76 -4.97 2.30 -8.98
N LYS A 77 -3.71 2.30 -9.46
CA LYS A 77 -2.55 1.77 -8.71
C LYS A 77 -1.44 2.79 -8.49
N ASN A 78 -1.35 3.83 -9.32
CA ASN A 78 -0.52 4.99 -9.05
C ASN A 78 -1.33 6.29 -9.27
N LEU A 79 -0.84 7.39 -8.71
CA LEU A 79 -1.53 8.67 -8.69
C LEU A 79 -0.56 9.82 -8.90
N MET A 80 -0.93 10.76 -9.76
CA MET A 80 -0.25 12.04 -9.91
C MET A 80 -1.19 13.17 -9.54
N LEU A 81 -0.80 13.96 -8.53
CA LEU A 81 -1.46 15.20 -8.13
C LEU A 81 -0.61 16.37 -8.60
N VAL A 82 -1.22 17.35 -9.26
CA VAL A 82 -0.52 18.52 -9.80
C VAL A 82 -1.28 19.78 -9.43
N ARG A 83 -0.57 20.75 -8.87
CA ARG A 83 -1.10 22.09 -8.59
C ARG A 83 -0.30 23.12 -9.38
N LYS A 84 -0.99 23.87 -10.24
CA LYS A 84 -0.39 24.92 -11.07
C LYS A 84 0.25 25.99 -10.21
N GLY A 85 1.50 26.33 -10.52
CA GLY A 85 2.21 27.43 -9.89
C GLY A 85 2.00 28.76 -10.61
N ARG A 86 2.50 29.83 -10.01
CA ARG A 86 2.47 31.18 -10.61
C ARG A 86 3.43 31.31 -11.79
N LYS A 87 4.58 30.63 -11.74
CA LYS A 87 5.56 30.59 -12.82
C LYS A 87 5.18 29.58 -13.91
N PRO A 88 5.58 29.83 -15.18
CA PRO A 88 5.47 28.85 -16.25
C PRO A 88 6.09 27.51 -15.86
N VAL A 89 5.54 26.41 -16.39
CA VAL A 89 6.09 25.05 -16.15
C VAL A 89 7.53 24.95 -16.65
N ALA A 90 7.88 25.69 -17.71
CA ALA A 90 9.22 25.76 -18.27
C ALA A 90 10.28 26.31 -17.30
N ASP A 91 9.89 27.11 -16.31
CA ASP A 91 10.80 27.64 -15.27
C ASP A 91 11.12 26.59 -14.20
N GLY A 92 10.45 25.44 -14.25
CA GLY A 92 10.68 24.28 -13.40
C GLY A 92 9.47 23.85 -12.60
N ILE A 93 9.54 22.62 -12.10
CA ILE A 93 8.53 21.98 -11.27
C ILE A 93 9.14 21.48 -9.96
N ARG A 94 8.30 21.29 -8.94
CA ARG A 94 8.69 20.71 -7.65
C ARG A 94 7.95 19.39 -7.50
N ILE A 95 8.68 18.29 -7.57
CA ILE A 95 8.13 16.94 -7.45
C ILE A 95 8.54 16.36 -6.11
N ILE A 96 7.57 15.82 -5.38
CA ILE A 96 7.80 14.85 -4.31
C ILE A 96 7.22 13.52 -4.78
N ALA A 97 7.99 12.45 -4.64
CA ALA A 97 7.58 11.12 -5.04
C ALA A 97 7.76 10.13 -3.90
N SER A 98 6.79 9.23 -3.76
CA SER A 98 6.75 8.14 -2.79
C SER A 98 6.12 6.92 -3.45
N HIS A 99 6.30 5.73 -2.89
CA HIS A 99 5.54 4.56 -3.31
C HIS A 99 4.45 4.19 -2.31
N ILE A 100 3.43 3.47 -2.78
CA ILE A 100 2.25 3.12 -2.00
C ILE A 100 1.97 1.60 -1.99
N ASP A 101 2.71 0.83 -2.78
CA ASP A 101 2.78 -0.62 -2.63
C ASP A 101 3.63 -1.00 -1.43
N CYS A 102 3.27 -2.10 -0.79
CA CYS A 102 3.97 -2.65 0.38
C CYS A 102 4.20 -4.14 0.17
N PRO A 103 5.20 -4.75 0.83
CA PRO A 103 5.42 -6.19 0.79
C PRO A 103 4.21 -6.93 1.36
N ARG A 104 3.76 -7.97 0.65
CA ARG A 104 2.48 -8.65 0.92
C ARG A 104 2.49 -10.10 0.43
N ILE A 105 1.36 -10.78 0.60
CA ILE A 105 1.12 -12.12 0.07
C ILE A 105 -0.04 -12.04 -0.92
N ASP A 106 0.18 -12.42 -2.17
CA ASP A 106 -0.84 -12.41 -3.22
C ASP A 106 -1.45 -13.79 -3.38
N LEU A 107 -2.74 -13.88 -3.67
CA LEU A 107 -3.34 -15.15 -4.07
C LEU A 107 -2.89 -15.51 -5.50
N LYS A 108 -2.59 -16.80 -5.75
CA LYS A 108 -2.33 -17.28 -7.13
C LYS A 108 -3.61 -17.25 -7.97
N GLN A 109 -3.50 -17.40 -9.29
CA GLN A 109 -4.64 -17.35 -10.21
C GLN A 109 -5.70 -18.44 -9.97
N VAL A 110 -5.27 -19.61 -9.52
CA VAL A 110 -6.16 -20.71 -9.10
C VAL A 110 -5.85 -20.99 -7.63
N PRO A 111 -6.37 -20.16 -6.71
CA PRO A 111 -5.88 -20.18 -5.34
C PRO A 111 -6.55 -21.25 -4.49
N VAL A 112 -7.80 -21.62 -4.76
CA VAL A 112 -8.58 -22.43 -3.81
C VAL A 112 -8.29 -23.92 -3.94
N TYR A 113 -7.84 -24.53 -2.85
CA TYR A 113 -7.65 -25.98 -2.78
C TYR A 113 -8.06 -26.54 -1.42
N GLU A 114 -8.33 -27.83 -1.37
CA GLU A 114 -8.60 -28.57 -0.14
C GLU A 114 -7.46 -29.55 0.13
N ASP A 115 -7.02 -29.60 1.39
CA ASP A 115 -6.09 -30.60 1.88
C ASP A 115 -6.42 -30.94 3.33
N ASN A 116 -6.45 -32.24 3.66
CA ASN A 116 -6.77 -32.74 5.01
C ASN A 116 -8.04 -32.12 5.64
N ASP A 117 -9.15 -32.07 4.88
CA ASP A 117 -10.43 -31.48 5.31
C ASP A 117 -10.33 -29.99 5.71
N LEU A 118 -9.34 -29.28 5.16
CA LEU A 118 -9.16 -27.84 5.32
C LEU A 118 -9.07 -27.19 3.93
N ALA A 119 -9.75 -26.06 3.75
CA ALA A 119 -9.63 -25.25 2.55
C ALA A 119 -8.59 -24.14 2.76
N PHE A 120 -7.74 -23.97 1.77
CA PHE A 120 -6.65 -23.00 1.74
C PHE A 120 -6.71 -22.15 0.47
N PHE A 121 -6.03 -21.02 0.52
CA PHE A 121 -5.60 -20.29 -0.66
C PHE A 121 -4.11 -20.50 -0.91
N HIS A 122 -3.75 -20.94 -2.13
CA HIS A 122 -2.39 -20.87 -2.65
C HIS A 122 -2.01 -19.42 -2.86
N THR A 123 -0.78 -19.09 -2.47
CA THR A 123 -0.29 -17.72 -2.52
C THR A 123 1.09 -17.61 -3.16
N HIS A 124 1.49 -16.38 -3.46
CA HIS A 124 2.81 -16.01 -3.89
C HIS A 124 3.17 -14.68 -3.23
N TYR A 125 4.35 -14.59 -2.62
CA TYR A 125 4.75 -13.34 -1.96
C TYR A 125 5.06 -12.24 -2.98
N TYR A 126 4.81 -11.00 -2.58
CA TYR A 126 5.12 -9.80 -3.33
C TYR A 126 6.14 -8.96 -2.54
N GLY A 127 7.20 -8.53 -3.21
CA GLY A 127 8.31 -7.80 -2.59
C GLY A 127 9.23 -8.65 -1.71
N GLY A 128 10.10 -7.98 -0.96
CA GLY A 128 11.16 -8.61 -0.16
C GLY A 128 10.72 -9.12 1.23
N ILE A 129 9.62 -9.87 1.34
CA ILE A 129 9.12 -10.29 2.67
C ILE A 129 10.08 -11.23 3.41
N LYS A 130 10.17 -11.06 4.73
CA LYS A 130 10.69 -12.09 5.64
C LYS A 130 9.59 -13.11 5.93
N LYS A 131 9.51 -14.15 5.12
CA LYS A 131 8.41 -15.15 5.11
C LYS A 131 8.02 -15.67 6.49
N TYR A 132 8.99 -15.94 7.37
CA TYR A 132 8.70 -16.42 8.73
C TYR A 132 7.92 -15.43 9.61
N GLN A 133 7.95 -14.12 9.30
CA GLN A 133 7.16 -13.10 10.03
C GLN A 133 5.70 -13.05 9.60
N TRP A 134 5.33 -13.75 8.53
CA TRP A 134 3.98 -13.80 7.98
C TRP A 134 3.20 -15.04 8.41
N ALA A 135 3.84 -15.96 9.14
CA ALA A 135 3.18 -17.12 9.70
C ALA A 135 2.68 -16.85 11.12
N ASN A 136 1.58 -17.52 11.48
CA ASN A 136 0.92 -17.42 12.79
C ASN A 136 0.54 -15.99 13.23
N ILE A 137 0.37 -15.06 12.29
CA ILE A 137 -0.21 -13.74 12.54
C ILE A 137 -1.62 -13.64 11.93
N PRO A 138 -2.52 -12.82 12.48
CA PRO A 138 -3.81 -12.55 11.87
C PRO A 138 -3.64 -11.82 10.52
N LEU A 139 -4.18 -12.40 9.46
CA LEU A 139 -4.21 -11.83 8.12
C LEU A 139 -5.66 -11.54 7.68
N GLU A 140 -5.82 -10.62 6.77
CA GLU A 140 -7.07 -10.31 6.08
C GLU A 140 -6.84 -10.24 4.58
N ILE A 141 -7.90 -10.48 3.79
CA ILE A 141 -7.86 -10.41 2.34
C ILE A 141 -8.47 -9.09 1.88
N ARG A 142 -7.71 -8.35 1.08
CA ARG A 142 -8.09 -7.09 0.45
C ARG A 142 -7.86 -7.19 -1.06
N GLY A 143 -8.66 -6.53 -1.87
CA GLY A 143 -8.37 -6.45 -3.30
C GLY A 143 -9.59 -6.33 -4.18
N THR A 144 -9.47 -6.80 -5.42
CA THR A 144 -10.52 -6.69 -6.42
C THR A 144 -10.56 -7.94 -7.30
N VAL A 145 -11.77 -8.34 -7.67
CA VAL A 145 -12.04 -9.38 -8.67
C VAL A 145 -12.74 -8.73 -9.86
N ILE A 146 -12.31 -9.04 -11.08
CA ILE A 146 -13.05 -8.65 -12.28
C ILE A 146 -13.91 -9.85 -12.69
N ASP A 147 -15.23 -9.69 -12.62
CA ASP A 147 -16.16 -10.75 -13.03
C ASP A 147 -16.21 -10.90 -14.55
N LYS A 148 -16.87 -11.97 -15.01
CA LYS A 148 -17.08 -12.26 -16.45
C LYS A 148 -17.72 -11.13 -17.27
N ASP A 149 -18.45 -10.21 -16.63
CA ASP A 149 -19.11 -9.08 -17.29
C ASP A 149 -18.20 -7.83 -17.30
N GLY A 150 -16.97 -7.96 -16.79
CA GLY A 150 -15.96 -6.90 -16.72
C GLY A 150 -16.16 -5.94 -15.54
N LYS A 151 -17.06 -6.26 -14.61
CA LYS A 151 -17.33 -5.42 -13.44
C LYS A 151 -16.31 -5.74 -12.34
N ALA A 152 -15.79 -4.68 -11.73
CA ALA A 152 -14.93 -4.77 -10.57
C ALA A 152 -15.75 -5.00 -9.29
N VAL A 153 -15.40 -6.06 -8.57
CA VAL A 153 -15.95 -6.43 -7.26
C VAL A 153 -14.87 -6.20 -6.20
N SER A 154 -15.11 -5.26 -5.29
CA SER A 154 -14.19 -4.97 -4.18
C SER A 154 -14.33 -6.03 -3.10
N VAL A 155 -13.20 -6.61 -2.68
CA VAL A 155 -13.13 -7.67 -1.67
C VAL A 155 -12.42 -7.13 -0.44
N ARG A 156 -13.09 -7.25 0.71
CA ARG A 156 -12.57 -6.98 2.05
C ARG A 156 -13.09 -8.06 2.99
N LEU A 157 -12.24 -9.02 3.34
CA LEU A 157 -12.55 -10.16 4.19
C LEU A 157 -11.54 -10.22 5.34
N GLY A 158 -11.98 -10.10 6.59
CA GLY A 158 -11.05 -10.10 7.70
C GLY A 158 -11.58 -9.46 8.97
N GLN A 159 -10.70 -8.76 9.70
CA GLN A 159 -10.92 -8.39 11.10
C GLN A 159 -12.24 -7.63 11.33
N ASN A 160 -12.62 -6.76 10.39
CA ASN A 160 -13.86 -5.98 10.47
C ASN A 160 -15.13 -6.85 10.45
N GLU A 161 -15.01 -8.12 10.08
CA GLU A 161 -16.10 -9.10 10.05
C GLU A 161 -16.01 -10.11 11.19
N GLY A 162 -15.10 -9.87 12.15
CA GLY A 162 -14.88 -10.75 13.29
C GLY A 162 -14.15 -12.06 12.93
N MET A 163 -13.50 -12.12 11.77
CA MET A 163 -12.73 -13.29 11.33
C MET A 163 -11.35 -12.89 10.80
N VAL A 164 -10.41 -13.82 10.78
CA VAL A 164 -9.06 -13.60 10.23
C VAL A 164 -8.58 -14.88 9.57
N PHE A 165 -7.59 -14.75 8.70
CA PHE A 165 -6.88 -15.84 8.09
C PHE A 165 -5.51 -16.01 8.76
N VAL A 166 -4.87 -17.16 8.55
CA VAL A 166 -3.52 -17.41 9.07
C VAL A 166 -2.75 -18.32 8.12
N VAL A 167 -1.45 -18.08 8.00
CA VAL A 167 -0.51 -19.07 7.45
C VAL A 167 0.01 -19.89 8.65
N PRO A 168 -0.39 -21.15 8.82
CA PRO A 168 0.01 -21.94 9.97
C PRO A 168 1.49 -22.33 9.91
N ASP A 169 2.23 -22.19 11.01
CA ASP A 169 3.57 -22.76 11.19
C ASP A 169 3.54 -24.03 12.04
N LEU A 170 4.59 -24.85 11.90
CA LEU A 170 4.77 -26.08 12.65
C LEU A 170 4.93 -25.79 14.15
N CYS A 171 4.25 -26.57 14.99
CA CYS A 171 4.35 -26.41 16.44
C CYS A 171 5.78 -26.76 16.93
N PRO A 172 6.26 -26.11 18.00
CA PRO A 172 7.65 -26.28 18.46
C PRO A 172 7.98 -27.73 18.88
N HIS A 173 6.98 -28.48 19.37
CA HIS A 173 7.17 -29.89 19.76
C HIS A 173 7.57 -30.80 18.59
N LEU A 174 7.23 -30.42 17.35
CA LEU A 174 7.54 -31.17 16.13
C LEU A 174 8.59 -30.47 15.25
N SER A 175 8.92 -29.20 15.53
CA SER A 175 9.85 -28.39 14.72
C SER A 175 11.30 -28.87 14.83
N HIS A 176 11.66 -29.56 15.90
CA HIS A 176 13.05 -29.91 16.24
C HIS A 176 13.86 -30.54 15.10
N LYS A 177 13.26 -31.46 14.35
CA LYS A 177 13.94 -32.12 13.22
C LYS A 177 13.68 -31.45 11.88
N ALA A 178 12.66 -30.61 11.79
CA ALA A 178 12.15 -30.07 10.54
C ALA A 178 12.59 -28.62 10.26
N GLN A 179 12.92 -27.84 11.30
CA GLN A 179 13.15 -26.40 11.21
C GLN A 179 14.36 -25.89 12.00
N ASP A 180 14.75 -26.50 13.13
CA ASP A 180 15.75 -25.91 14.06
C ASP A 180 17.12 -25.60 13.41
N ASP A 181 17.60 -26.48 12.52
CA ASP A 181 18.89 -26.31 11.83
C ASP A 181 18.79 -25.49 10.52
N LYS A 182 17.60 -25.05 10.13
CA LYS A 182 17.40 -24.29 8.89
C LYS A 182 17.74 -22.81 9.07
N LYS A 183 18.25 -22.20 8.01
CA LYS A 183 18.37 -20.74 7.96
C LYS A 183 16.97 -20.12 7.99
N ALA A 184 16.84 -18.91 8.55
CA ALA A 184 15.55 -18.21 8.63
C ALA A 184 14.83 -18.06 7.27
N THR A 185 15.60 -17.98 6.17
CA THR A 185 15.07 -17.93 4.79
C THR A 185 14.48 -19.25 4.28
N GLU A 186 14.74 -20.35 4.97
CA GLU A 186 14.40 -21.72 4.61
C GLU A 186 13.41 -22.37 5.59
N VAL A 187 13.21 -21.78 6.79
CA VAL A 187 12.23 -22.25 7.78
C VAL A 187 10.82 -22.27 7.18
N ILE A 188 10.45 -21.17 6.50
CA ILE A 188 9.21 -21.05 5.74
C ILE A 188 9.55 -20.65 4.31
N THR A 189 9.26 -21.55 3.37
CA THR A 189 9.41 -21.33 1.93
C THR A 189 8.20 -20.61 1.34
N GLY A 190 8.34 -20.04 0.14
CA GLY A 190 7.23 -19.30 -0.50
C GLY A 190 6.02 -20.20 -0.77
N GLU A 191 6.25 -21.43 -1.20
CA GLU A 191 5.19 -22.42 -1.42
C GLU A 191 4.47 -22.86 -0.13
N ASN A 192 5.04 -22.55 1.05
CA ASN A 192 4.43 -22.88 2.34
C ASN A 192 3.55 -21.75 2.88
N LEU A 193 3.45 -20.61 2.16
CA LEU A 193 2.60 -19.48 2.56
C LEU A 193 1.11 -19.73 2.26
N SER A 194 0.63 -20.95 2.48
CA SER A 194 -0.76 -21.30 2.24
C SER A 194 -1.66 -20.71 3.32
N LEU A 195 -2.65 -19.94 2.88
CA LEU A 195 -3.54 -19.21 3.76
C LEU A 195 -4.74 -20.08 4.14
N LEU A 196 -4.87 -20.45 5.41
CA LEU A 196 -5.99 -21.26 5.90
C LEU A 196 -7.28 -20.43 5.90
N ALA A 197 -8.34 -20.97 5.27
CA ALA A 197 -9.57 -20.23 5.02
C ALA A 197 -10.84 -20.87 5.61
N ALA A 198 -10.97 -22.20 5.59
CA ALA A 198 -12.16 -22.87 6.11
C ALA A 198 -11.89 -24.33 6.52
N SER A 199 -12.79 -24.88 7.34
CA SER A 199 -12.76 -26.28 7.78
C SER A 199 -14.15 -26.94 7.84
N ILE A 200 -15.23 -26.20 7.54
CA ILE A 200 -16.60 -26.72 7.59
C ILE A 200 -16.96 -27.25 6.19
N PRO A 201 -17.34 -28.53 6.05
CA PRO A 201 -17.72 -29.10 4.76
C PRO A 201 -19.18 -28.78 4.41
N GLU A 202 -19.46 -28.64 3.12
CA GLU A 202 -20.84 -28.56 2.61
C GLU A 202 -21.58 -29.87 2.86
N GLU A 203 -22.88 -29.85 3.17
CA GLU A 203 -23.67 -31.06 3.39
C GLU A 203 -23.70 -32.00 2.16
N GLY A 204 -23.75 -33.31 2.38
CA GLY A 204 -23.87 -34.32 1.33
C GLY A 204 -22.65 -35.23 1.15
N LYS A 205 -22.51 -35.82 -0.05
CA LYS A 205 -21.42 -36.73 -0.42
C LYS A 205 -20.62 -36.12 -1.58
N GLY A 206 -19.32 -36.31 -1.59
CA GLY A 206 -18.43 -35.78 -2.63
C GLY A 206 -17.00 -35.62 -2.13
N LYS A 207 -16.11 -35.21 -3.03
CA LYS A 207 -14.76 -34.72 -2.71
C LYS A 207 -14.79 -33.21 -2.54
N ASP A 208 -13.75 -32.66 -1.94
CA ASP A 208 -13.50 -31.21 -1.84
C ASP A 208 -14.68 -30.42 -1.24
N ARG A 209 -15.31 -30.99 -0.20
CA ARG A 209 -16.55 -30.44 0.38
C ARG A 209 -16.33 -29.15 1.16
N VAL A 210 -15.15 -28.97 1.75
CA VAL A 210 -14.76 -27.74 2.46
C VAL A 210 -14.44 -26.64 1.46
N LYS A 211 -13.72 -26.97 0.38
CA LYS A 211 -13.52 -26.06 -0.76
C LYS A 211 -14.86 -25.63 -1.35
N LEU A 212 -15.78 -26.57 -1.58
CA LEU A 212 -17.12 -26.25 -2.13
C LEU A 212 -17.88 -25.31 -1.20
N HIS A 213 -17.82 -25.54 0.12
CA HIS A 213 -18.46 -24.66 1.10
C HIS A 213 -17.84 -23.25 1.08
N LEU A 214 -16.52 -23.13 1.02
CA LEU A 214 -15.83 -21.85 0.90
C LEU A 214 -16.24 -21.10 -0.38
N LEU A 215 -16.29 -21.78 -1.53
CA LEU A 215 -16.72 -21.19 -2.80
C LEU A 215 -18.18 -20.72 -2.74
N LYS A 216 -19.06 -21.49 -2.08
CA LYS A 216 -20.45 -21.09 -1.84
C LYS A 216 -20.53 -19.80 -1.01
N LEU A 217 -19.75 -19.68 0.07
CA LEU A 217 -19.71 -18.46 0.89
C LEU A 217 -19.20 -17.24 0.10
N LEU A 218 -18.18 -17.42 -0.74
CA LEU A 218 -17.69 -16.36 -1.63
C LEU A 218 -18.75 -15.93 -2.65
N ASN A 219 -19.49 -16.90 -3.18
CA ASN A 219 -20.57 -16.65 -4.13
C ASN A 219 -21.77 -15.93 -3.49
N GLU A 220 -22.22 -16.38 -2.32
CA GLU A 220 -23.33 -15.77 -1.60
C GLU A 220 -23.03 -14.31 -1.23
N LYS A 221 -21.77 -14.01 -0.90
CA LYS A 221 -21.36 -12.69 -0.44
C LYS A 221 -21.05 -11.71 -1.56
N TYR A 222 -20.32 -12.16 -2.59
CA TYR A 222 -19.78 -11.29 -3.63
C TYR A 222 -20.27 -11.62 -5.04
N GLY A 223 -20.99 -12.73 -5.22
CA GLY A 223 -21.36 -13.25 -6.53
C GLY A 223 -20.19 -13.88 -7.29
N ILE A 224 -19.03 -14.06 -6.65
CA ILE A 224 -17.80 -14.58 -7.26
C ILE A 224 -17.92 -16.09 -7.45
N VAL A 225 -17.49 -16.59 -8.61
CA VAL A 225 -17.25 -18.02 -8.83
C VAL A 225 -15.75 -18.31 -8.90
N GLU A 226 -15.35 -19.58 -8.81
CA GLU A 226 -13.92 -19.95 -8.79
C GLU A 226 -13.14 -19.42 -10.00
N GLU A 227 -13.75 -19.42 -11.18
CA GLU A 227 -13.12 -18.94 -12.42
C GLU A 227 -12.80 -17.43 -12.37
N ASP A 228 -13.62 -16.61 -11.69
CA ASP A 228 -13.37 -15.16 -11.59
C ASP A 228 -12.06 -14.86 -10.81
N LEU A 229 -11.57 -15.81 -9.99
CA LEU A 229 -10.31 -15.64 -9.26
C LEU A 229 -9.09 -15.58 -10.19
N ILE A 230 -9.21 -16.06 -11.44
CA ILE A 230 -8.15 -15.94 -12.46
C ILE A 230 -7.90 -14.47 -12.80
N SER A 231 -8.94 -13.64 -12.81
CA SER A 231 -8.91 -12.20 -13.06
C SER A 231 -8.97 -11.39 -11.76
N SER A 232 -8.41 -11.93 -10.67
CA SER A 232 -8.35 -11.27 -9.37
C SER A 232 -6.97 -10.71 -9.05
N GLU A 233 -6.98 -9.63 -8.27
CA GLU A 233 -5.83 -9.12 -7.53
C GLU A 233 -6.23 -9.09 -6.06
N LEU A 234 -6.01 -10.21 -5.38
CA LEU A 234 -6.31 -10.39 -3.96
C LEU A 234 -5.03 -10.52 -3.15
N GLU A 235 -5.01 -9.81 -2.03
CA GLU A 235 -3.83 -9.56 -1.21
C GLU A 235 -4.15 -9.97 0.23
N ALA A 236 -3.38 -10.90 0.77
CA ALA A 236 -3.35 -11.19 2.18
C ALA A 236 -2.37 -10.26 2.89
N VAL A 237 -2.90 -9.46 3.82
CA VAL A 237 -2.18 -8.40 4.55
C VAL A 237 -2.42 -8.56 6.05
N PRO A 238 -1.52 -8.06 6.93
CA PRO A 238 -1.74 -8.08 8.37
C PRO A 238 -3.05 -7.37 8.75
N ALA A 239 -3.90 -8.07 9.49
CA ALA A 239 -5.22 -7.56 9.85
C ALA A 239 -5.16 -6.41 10.87
N MET A 240 -4.08 -6.34 11.65
CA MET A 240 -3.92 -5.36 12.73
C MET A 240 -4.13 -3.90 12.27
N SER A 241 -4.94 -3.17 13.02
CA SER A 241 -5.04 -1.71 12.93
C SER A 241 -3.78 -1.03 13.46
N ALA A 242 -3.54 0.21 13.03
CA ALA A 242 -2.44 1.02 13.53
C ALA A 242 -2.67 1.40 15.00
N MET A 243 -1.62 1.37 15.81
CA MET A 243 -1.69 1.64 17.26
C MET A 243 -0.49 2.48 17.72
N ASP A 244 -0.61 3.07 18.91
CA ASP A 244 0.55 3.66 19.58
C ASP A 244 1.49 2.57 20.07
N LEU A 245 2.78 2.86 20.01
CA LEU A 245 3.86 1.98 20.41
C LEU A 245 4.65 2.61 21.57
N GLY A 246 4.95 1.79 22.57
CA GLY A 246 5.71 2.19 23.75
C GLY A 246 4.82 2.63 24.92
N ILE A 247 5.37 2.59 26.13
CA ILE A 247 4.66 2.99 27.37
C ILE A 247 4.25 4.48 27.31
N ASP A 248 5.08 5.29 26.65
CA ASP A 248 4.86 6.72 26.46
C ASP A 248 4.04 7.07 25.21
N ARG A 249 3.65 6.07 24.41
CA ARG A 249 2.84 6.23 23.19
C ARG A 249 3.47 7.19 22.18
N SER A 250 4.81 7.27 22.17
CA SER A 250 5.57 8.21 21.34
C SER A 250 5.78 7.75 19.88
N MET A 251 5.42 6.50 19.56
CA MET A 251 5.64 5.88 18.26
C MET A 251 4.35 5.27 17.72
N ILE A 252 4.35 4.91 16.44
CA ILE A 252 3.21 4.25 15.78
C ILE A 252 3.66 2.86 15.31
N ALA A 253 2.89 1.83 15.61
CA ALA A 253 3.06 0.47 15.08
C ALA A 253 1.93 0.16 14.09
N ALA A 254 2.28 -0.16 12.85
CA ALA A 254 1.32 -0.47 11.79
C ALA A 254 1.98 -1.22 10.63
N TYR A 255 1.18 -2.00 9.90
CA TYR A 255 1.57 -2.55 8.60
C TYR A 255 1.58 -1.46 7.52
N GLY A 256 2.51 -1.57 6.58
CA GLY A 256 2.57 -0.72 5.39
C GLY A 256 3.04 0.71 5.66
N GLN A 257 3.83 0.95 6.71
CA GLN A 257 4.48 2.26 6.90
C GLN A 257 5.45 2.58 5.76
N ASP A 258 6.11 1.55 5.23
CA ASP A 258 6.99 1.63 4.07
C ASP A 258 6.17 1.59 2.77
N ASP A 259 6.14 2.61 1.92
CA ASP A 259 6.55 4.02 2.13
C ASP A 259 5.32 4.93 2.31
N ARG A 260 4.21 4.36 2.79
CA ARG A 260 2.96 5.11 2.96
C ARG A 260 3.07 6.24 4.00
N ILE A 261 4.06 6.21 4.89
CA ILE A 261 4.39 7.35 5.75
C ILE A 261 4.79 8.58 4.93
N CYS A 262 5.66 8.40 3.93
CA CYS A 262 6.08 9.48 3.05
C CYS A 262 4.95 9.85 2.08
N ALA A 263 4.21 8.88 1.56
CA ALA A 263 3.04 9.16 0.71
C ALA A 263 2.00 10.03 1.45
N PHE A 264 1.65 9.66 2.68
CA PHE A 264 0.71 10.41 3.50
C PHE A 264 1.22 11.82 3.79
N THR A 265 2.41 11.97 4.35
CA THR A 265 2.98 13.28 4.69
C THR A 265 3.19 14.17 3.46
N SER A 266 3.58 13.61 2.33
CA SER A 266 3.75 14.34 1.07
C SER A 266 2.41 14.86 0.54
N CYS A 267 1.36 14.03 0.57
CA CYS A 267 0.01 14.43 0.18
C CYS A 267 -0.56 15.50 1.11
N GLU A 268 -0.47 15.33 2.43
CA GLU A 268 -0.95 16.32 3.40
C GLU A 268 -0.26 17.68 3.18
N ALA A 269 1.07 17.68 3.09
CA ALA A 269 1.83 18.90 2.81
C ALA A 269 1.44 19.53 1.47
N PHE A 270 1.18 18.72 0.43
CA PHE A 270 0.75 19.21 -0.88
C PHE A 270 -0.66 19.80 -0.87
N PHE A 271 -1.57 19.22 -0.08
CA PHE A 271 -2.94 19.73 0.04
C PHE A 271 -3.00 21.08 0.74
N ASP A 272 -2.11 21.33 1.71
CA ASP A 272 -2.00 22.59 2.45
C ASP A 272 -1.41 23.75 1.62
N VAL A 273 -0.70 23.45 0.53
CA VAL A 273 -0.11 24.49 -0.33
C VAL A 273 -1.17 25.06 -1.26
N GLU A 274 -1.61 26.31 -1.04
CA GLU A 274 -2.66 26.91 -1.89
C GLU A 274 -2.15 27.48 -3.21
N GLU A 275 -1.15 28.36 -3.16
CA GLU A 275 -0.61 29.09 -4.32
C GLU A 275 0.92 28.95 -4.41
N PRO A 276 1.43 27.84 -4.99
CA PRO A 276 2.86 27.64 -5.06
C PRO A 276 3.52 28.55 -6.12
N GLU A 277 4.77 28.96 -5.89
CA GLU A 277 5.52 29.76 -6.87
C GLU A 277 5.80 28.97 -8.16
N TYR A 278 6.22 27.71 -8.02
CA TYR A 278 6.44 26.75 -9.11
C TYR A 278 5.36 25.68 -9.08
N THR A 279 5.01 25.10 -10.24
CA THR A 279 4.06 23.98 -10.28
C THR A 279 4.54 22.84 -9.37
N ALA A 280 3.66 22.44 -8.44
CA ALA A 280 3.92 21.40 -7.46
C ALA A 280 3.30 20.09 -7.90
N VAL A 281 4.00 18.98 -7.67
CA VAL A 281 3.58 17.65 -8.06
C VAL A 281 3.83 16.68 -6.91
N VAL A 282 2.83 15.87 -6.59
CA VAL A 282 3.02 14.64 -5.82
C VAL A 282 2.79 13.45 -6.74
N PHE A 283 3.74 12.52 -6.74
CA PHE A 283 3.63 11.28 -7.49
C PHE A 283 3.68 10.07 -6.55
N LEU A 284 2.61 9.30 -6.51
CA LEU A 284 2.51 8.06 -5.73
C LEU A 284 2.65 6.88 -6.68
N ALA A 285 3.80 6.20 -6.61
CA ALA A 285 4.14 5.07 -7.48
C ALA A 285 3.70 3.72 -6.88
N ASP A 286 3.54 2.74 -7.76
CA ASP A 286 3.40 1.31 -7.42
C ASP A 286 4.69 0.58 -7.83
N LYS A 287 4.80 -0.71 -7.53
CA LYS A 287 5.87 -1.62 -7.99
C LYS A 287 7.26 -1.33 -7.47
N GLU A 288 7.47 -0.45 -6.49
CA GLU A 288 8.81 -0.18 -5.96
C GLU A 288 9.42 -1.45 -5.38
N GLU A 289 8.63 -2.20 -4.61
CA GLU A 289 9.05 -3.37 -3.84
C GLU A 289 9.54 -4.55 -4.71
N ILE A 290 9.30 -4.49 -6.02
CA ILE A 290 9.73 -5.48 -7.01
C ILE A 290 10.67 -4.91 -8.07
N GLY A 291 11.18 -3.69 -7.88
CA GLY A 291 12.16 -3.06 -8.79
C GLY A 291 11.61 -1.95 -9.69
N SER A 292 10.43 -1.39 -9.40
CA SER A 292 9.80 -0.28 -10.12
C SER A 292 9.40 -0.54 -11.57
N GLU A 293 9.32 -1.82 -11.96
CA GLU A 293 8.96 -2.25 -13.32
C GLU A 293 7.44 -2.38 -13.52
N GLY A 294 6.98 -2.15 -14.75
CA GLY A 294 5.59 -2.33 -15.15
C GLY A 294 4.81 -1.03 -15.38
N SER A 295 3.54 -1.15 -15.76
CA SER A 295 2.74 -0.02 -16.27
C SER A 295 2.39 1.07 -15.23
N THR A 296 2.63 0.77 -13.95
CA THR A 296 2.30 1.62 -12.80
C THR A 296 3.55 1.99 -11.98
N GLY A 297 4.70 1.40 -12.34
CA GLY A 297 6.00 1.64 -11.71
C GLY A 297 6.62 2.99 -12.02
N MET A 298 7.64 3.37 -11.26
CA MET A 298 8.41 4.59 -11.49
C MET A 298 9.10 4.60 -12.86
N ASN A 299 9.52 3.44 -13.37
CA ASN A 299 10.16 3.32 -14.69
C ASN A 299 9.16 3.43 -15.86
N SER A 300 7.86 3.59 -15.58
CA SER A 300 6.85 3.78 -16.61
C SER A 300 6.88 5.18 -17.22
N LEU A 301 6.34 5.31 -18.44
CA LEU A 301 6.14 6.62 -19.08
C LEU A 301 5.05 7.46 -18.43
N PHE A 302 4.38 6.97 -17.38
CA PHE A 302 3.20 7.62 -16.81
C PHE A 302 3.53 8.99 -16.21
N LEU A 303 4.62 9.11 -15.44
CA LEU A 303 5.03 10.40 -14.85
C LEU A 303 5.25 11.46 -15.93
N ILE A 304 6.06 11.13 -16.95
CA ILE A 304 6.36 12.06 -18.04
C ILE A 304 5.09 12.41 -18.82
N ARG A 305 4.29 11.41 -19.23
CA ARG A 305 3.04 11.66 -19.97
C ARG A 305 2.04 12.47 -19.15
N GLY A 306 1.97 12.23 -17.84
CA GLY A 306 1.16 13.00 -16.90
C GLY A 306 1.57 14.46 -16.85
N LEU A 307 2.87 14.75 -16.71
CA LEU A 307 3.40 16.12 -16.72
C LEU A 307 3.11 16.85 -18.03
N TYR A 308 3.29 16.18 -19.17
CA TYR A 308 2.94 16.75 -20.48
C TYR A 308 1.43 17.05 -20.59
N ARG A 309 0.57 16.14 -20.11
CA ARG A 309 -0.87 16.38 -20.05
C ARG A 309 -1.19 17.60 -19.18
N ALA A 310 -0.59 17.70 -17.99
CA ALA A 310 -0.79 18.83 -17.09
C ALA A 310 -0.32 20.16 -17.70
N ALA A 311 0.86 20.19 -18.30
CA ALA A 311 1.39 21.39 -18.97
C ALA A 311 0.50 21.84 -20.14
N ARG A 312 0.00 20.92 -20.97
CA ARG A 312 -0.99 21.22 -22.01
C ARG A 312 -2.26 21.83 -21.43
N THR A 313 -2.82 21.25 -20.36
CA THR A 313 -3.99 21.79 -19.68
C THR A 313 -3.75 23.20 -19.13
N PHE A 314 -2.52 23.50 -18.68
CA PHE A 314 -2.15 24.82 -18.18
C PHE A 314 -1.91 25.87 -19.28
N GLY A 315 -1.96 25.47 -20.55
CA GLY A 315 -1.79 26.34 -21.72
C GLY A 315 -0.36 26.44 -22.25
N GLU A 316 0.55 25.57 -21.79
CA GLU A 316 1.95 25.56 -22.23
C GLU A 316 2.07 24.99 -23.65
N LYS A 317 2.93 25.60 -24.47
CA LYS A 317 3.27 25.08 -25.81
C LYS A 317 4.41 24.08 -25.67
N LEU A 318 4.12 22.80 -25.89
CA LEU A 318 5.10 21.71 -25.85
C LEU A 318 5.51 21.33 -27.28
N ASP A 319 6.79 21.04 -27.50
CA ASP A 319 7.28 20.49 -28.77
C ASP A 319 6.87 19.01 -28.88
N GLU A 320 5.95 18.72 -29.80
CA GLU A 320 5.37 17.39 -29.96
C GLU A 320 6.36 16.33 -30.47
N GLY A 321 7.51 16.75 -31.03
CA GLY A 321 8.58 15.86 -31.47
C GLY A 321 9.28 15.12 -30.33
N SER A 322 9.08 15.54 -29.08
CA SER A 322 9.67 14.94 -27.87
C SER A 322 8.82 13.82 -27.24
N MET A 323 7.66 13.50 -27.82
CA MET A 323 6.66 12.58 -27.24
C MET A 323 6.74 11.12 -27.71
N LEU A 324 7.74 10.78 -28.53
CA LEU A 324 8.02 9.42 -29.02
C LEU A 324 9.21 8.80 -28.30
#